data_AF-X8DEY0-F1
#
_entry.id   AF-X8DEY0-F1
#
_cell.length_a   1.000
_cell.length_b   1.000
_cell.length_c   1.000
_cell.angle_alpha   90.00
_cell.angle_beta   90.00
_cell.angle_gamma   90.00
#
_symmetry.space_group_name_H-M   'P 1'
#
loop_
_entity.id
_entity.type
_entity.pdbx_description
1 polymer ?
#
loop_
_entity_poly.entity_id
_entity_poly.type
_entity_poly.pdbx_seq_one_letter_code
_entity_poly.pdbx_strand_id
1 'polypeptide(L)'
;MQIPQSVARFNKYVTNPVQRLWAGWAPSFAIIEHKGRKSGKEFRTPVTAFTTPDGVAILLTYGPDRDWLKNLQAAGGGRVVRRGKTHDVVNPGWSAATRPRHW
;
A
#
# COMPACT_ATOMS: atom_id res chain seq x y z
N MET A 1 -0.23 24.59 15.69
CA MET A 1 0.87 24.05 14.87
C MET A 1 0.47 24.16 13.40
N GLN A 2 1.17 24.95 12.58
CA GLN A 2 0.88 25.07 11.15
C GLN A 2 1.57 23.95 10.38
N ILE A 3 0.79 23.11 9.71
CA ILE A 3 1.32 22.09 8.82
C ILE A 3 1.84 22.79 7.55
N PRO A 4 3.07 22.51 7.09
CA PRO A 4 3.63 23.15 5.90
C PRO A 4 2.71 22.98 4.68
N GLN A 5 2.57 24.03 3.86
CA GLN A 5 1.64 24.02 2.72
C GLN A 5 1.95 22.92 1.69
N SER A 6 3.22 22.50 1.57
CA SER A 6 3.63 21.36 0.74
C SER A 6 2.98 20.06 1.21
N VAL A 7 2.95 19.83 2.53
CA VAL A 7 2.30 18.69 3.16
C VAL A 7 0.78 18.81 3.01
N ALA A 8 0.20 20.00 3.16
CA ALA A 8 -1.24 20.20 2.99
C ALA A 8 -1.72 19.97 1.54
N ARG A 9 -0.96 20.45 0.54
CA ARG A 9 -1.24 20.20 -0.89
C ARG A 9 -1.12 18.71 -1.20
N PHE A 10 -0.05 18.09 -0.73
CA PHE A 10 0.14 16.65 -0.87
C PHE A 10 -1.03 15.86 -0.26
N ASN A 11 -1.44 16.20 0.96
CA ASN A 11 -2.54 15.56 1.67
C ASN A 11 -3.88 15.73 0.91
N LYS A 12 -4.13 16.92 0.34
CA LYS A 12 -5.34 17.20 -0.46
C LYS A 12 -5.42 16.36 -1.73
N TYR A 13 -4.29 16.12 -2.40
CA TYR A 13 -4.28 15.41 -3.69
C TYR A 13 -4.06 13.90 -3.57
N VAL A 14 -3.46 13.42 -2.47
CA VAL A 14 -3.13 12.00 -2.30
C VAL A 14 -3.97 11.38 -1.18
N THR A 15 -3.95 11.95 0.01
CA THR A 15 -4.60 11.34 1.18
C THR A 15 -6.11 11.51 1.17
N ASN A 16 -6.65 12.70 0.87
CA ASN A 16 -8.10 12.95 0.90
C ASN A 16 -8.90 12.10 -0.14
N PRO A 17 -8.46 11.98 -1.41
CA PRO A 17 -9.17 11.17 -2.40
C PRO A 17 -9.12 9.69 -2.02
N VAL A 18 -7.97 9.24 -1.53
CA VAL A 18 -7.79 7.89 -1.02
C VAL A 18 -8.69 7.65 0.18
N GLN A 19 -8.61 8.45 1.24
CA GLN A 19 -9.41 8.30 2.46
C GLN A 19 -10.90 8.30 2.16
N ARG A 20 -11.38 9.11 1.21
CA ARG A 20 -12.79 9.10 0.81
C ARG A 20 -13.27 7.76 0.24
N LEU A 21 -12.37 6.91 -0.29
CA LEU A 21 -12.70 5.58 -0.80
C LEU A 21 -12.93 4.54 0.32
N TRP A 22 -12.47 4.79 1.55
CA TRP A 22 -12.51 3.78 2.64
C TRP A 22 -12.85 4.34 4.04
N ALA A 23 -13.04 5.65 4.18
CA ALA A 23 -13.34 6.32 5.46
C ALA A 23 -14.61 5.79 6.14
N GLY A 24 -15.52 5.16 5.39
CA GLY A 24 -16.72 4.53 5.95
C GLY A 24 -16.50 3.15 6.59
N TRP A 25 -15.31 2.52 6.51
CA TRP A 25 -15.23 1.06 6.77
C TRP A 25 -13.96 0.46 7.44
N ALA A 26 -12.86 1.17 7.73
CA ALA A 26 -11.60 0.44 8.00
C ALA A 26 -10.73 0.85 9.21
N PRO A 27 -10.37 -0.13 10.09
CA PRO A 27 -9.04 -0.27 10.67
C PRO A 27 -8.19 -1.19 9.74
N SER A 28 -7.37 -0.59 8.87
CA SER A 28 -6.75 -1.25 7.70
C SER A 28 -5.25 -1.53 7.83
N PHE A 29 -4.69 -1.78 9.02
CA PHE A 29 -3.25 -2.08 9.14
C PHE A 29 -2.89 -3.52 8.75
N ALA A 30 -1.76 -3.68 8.05
CA ALA A 30 -1.11 -4.94 7.73
C ALA A 30 0.42 -4.78 7.75
N ILE A 31 1.15 -5.90 7.74
CA ILE A 31 2.62 -5.94 7.61
C ILE A 31 2.96 -6.66 6.31
N ILE A 32 3.80 -6.04 5.49
CA ILE A 32 4.42 -6.71 4.34
C ILE A 32 5.78 -7.26 4.75
N GLU A 33 5.98 -8.54 4.50
CA GLU A 33 7.25 -9.22 4.68
C GLU A 33 7.88 -9.44 3.29
N HIS A 34 9.06 -8.88 3.09
CA HIS A 34 9.75 -8.87 1.81
C HIS A 34 11.26 -9.08 1.98
N LYS A 35 11.91 -9.57 0.94
CA LYS A 35 13.36 -9.79 0.91
C LYS A 35 14.04 -8.67 0.13
N GLY A 36 15.03 -8.03 0.72
CA GLY A 36 15.80 -6.98 0.06
C GLY A 36 16.47 -7.48 -1.21
N ARG A 37 16.12 -6.92 -2.38
CA ARG A 37 16.66 -7.36 -3.68
C ARG A 37 18.19 -7.24 -3.80
N LYS A 38 18.82 -6.36 -3.02
CA LYS A 38 20.29 -6.17 -2.98
C LYS A 38 20.95 -6.90 -1.81
N SER A 39 20.31 -6.91 -0.65
CA SER A 39 20.92 -7.40 0.60
C SER A 39 20.51 -8.83 0.97
N GLY A 40 19.46 -9.36 0.35
CA GLY A 40 18.86 -10.64 0.71
C GLY A 40 18.23 -10.68 2.11
N LYS A 41 18.22 -9.58 2.87
CA LYS A 41 17.67 -9.54 4.24
C LYS A 41 16.15 -9.52 4.22
N GLU A 42 15.54 -10.14 5.22
CA GLU A 42 14.11 -10.02 5.44
C GLU A 42 13.77 -8.69 6.11
N PHE A 43 12.69 -8.07 5.63
CA PHE A 43 12.19 -6.81 6.13
C PHE A 43 10.69 -6.92 6.37
N ARG A 44 10.21 -6.18 7.37
CA ARG A 44 8.79 -6.09 7.74
C ARG A 44 8.37 -4.64 7.68
N THR A 45 7.40 -4.31 6.85
CA THR A 45 6.97 -2.94 6.61
C THR A 45 5.48 -2.80 6.93
N PRO A 46 5.10 -1.95 7.91
CA PRO A 46 3.69 -1.69 8.18
C PRO A 46 3.09 -0.88 7.02
N VAL A 47 1.92 -1.30 6.56
CA VAL A 47 1.19 -0.66 5.46
C VAL A 47 -0.30 -0.57 5.80
N THR A 48 -0.99 0.32 5.10
CA THR A 48 -2.45 0.33 5.07
C THR A 48 -2.92 -0.55 3.91
N ALA A 49 -3.71 -1.58 4.19
CA ALA A 49 -4.18 -2.57 3.24
C ALA A 49 -5.72 -2.67 3.25
N PHE A 50 -6.29 -2.78 2.05
CA PHE A 50 -7.71 -2.93 1.77
C PHE A 50 -7.96 -4.25 1.09
N THR A 51 -9.11 -4.86 1.38
CA THR A 51 -9.55 -6.06 0.68
C THR A 51 -10.22 -5.63 -0.63
N THR A 52 -9.87 -6.29 -1.73
CA THR A 52 -10.54 -6.18 -3.02
C THR A 52 -11.18 -7.53 -3.37
N PRO A 53 -12.10 -7.60 -4.36
CA PRO A 53 -12.67 -8.87 -4.79
C PRO A 53 -11.59 -9.90 -5.18
N ASP A 54 -10.50 -9.43 -5.79
CA ASP A 54 -9.45 -10.28 -6.35
C ASP A 54 -8.16 -10.31 -5.50
N GLY A 55 -8.16 -9.73 -4.30
CA GLY A 55 -6.98 -9.74 -3.42
C GLY A 55 -6.87 -8.60 -2.43
N VAL A 56 -5.68 -8.00 -2.36
CA VAL A 56 -5.33 -6.95 -1.39
C VAL A 56 -4.75 -5.74 -2.12
N ALA A 57 -5.37 -4.58 -1.91
CA ALA A 57 -4.83 -3.30 -2.36
C ALA A 57 -4.06 -2.64 -1.21
N ILE A 58 -2.81 -2.24 -1.46
CA ILE A 58 -1.98 -1.57 -0.47
C ILE A 58 -1.89 -0.09 -0.82
N LEU A 59 -2.12 0.77 0.16
CA LEU A 59 -2.00 2.20 -0.04
C LEU A 59 -0.55 2.61 -0.23
N LEU A 60 -0.26 3.19 -1.38
CA LEU A 60 0.99 3.89 -1.67
C LEU A 60 0.84 5.38 -1.36
N THR A 61 0.88 5.75 -0.07
CA THR A 61 0.72 7.14 0.38
C THR A 61 1.70 8.10 -0.27
N TYR A 62 2.87 7.63 -0.69
CA TYR A 62 3.91 8.46 -1.31
C TYR A 62 4.31 7.96 -2.70
N GLY A 63 3.40 7.28 -3.42
CA GLY A 63 3.65 6.77 -4.77
C GLY A 63 4.42 5.45 -4.82
N PRO A 64 4.62 4.88 -6.02
CA PRO A 64 5.11 3.50 -6.23
C PRO A 64 6.61 3.33 -6.02
N ASP A 65 7.37 4.42 -5.86
CA ASP A 65 8.82 4.35 -5.62
C ASP A 65 9.13 3.96 -4.17
N ARG A 66 8.76 2.74 -3.80
CA ARG A 66 8.94 2.17 -2.46
C ARG A 66 9.78 0.91 -2.56
N ASP A 67 10.80 0.83 -1.71
CA ASP A 67 11.71 -0.32 -1.75
C ASP A 67 11.01 -1.64 -1.46
N TRP A 68 10.01 -1.66 -0.58
CA TRP A 68 9.23 -2.87 -0.31
C TRP A 68 8.49 -3.37 -1.55
N LEU A 69 7.92 -2.47 -2.36
CA LEU A 69 7.21 -2.84 -3.59
C LEU A 69 8.20 -3.37 -4.65
N LYS A 70 9.31 -2.67 -4.84
CA LYS A 70 10.38 -3.12 -5.76
C LYS A 70 10.98 -4.46 -5.36
N ASN A 71 11.09 -4.72 -4.06
CA ASN A 71 11.58 -5.98 -3.52
C ASN A 71 10.59 -7.12 -3.77
N LEU A 72 9.30 -6.91 -3.53
CA LEU A 72 8.25 -7.88 -3.88
C LEU A 72 8.27 -8.18 -5.38
N GLN A 73 8.34 -7.16 -6.22
CA GLN A 73 8.41 -7.33 -7.68
C GLN A 73 9.64 -8.12 -8.12
N ALA A 74 10.82 -7.79 -7.59
CA ALA A 74 12.05 -8.50 -7.91
C ALA A 74 12.04 -9.97 -7.45
N ALA A 75 11.35 -10.26 -6.34
CA ALA A 75 11.20 -11.62 -5.81
C ALA A 75 10.02 -12.38 -6.42
N GLY A 76 9.20 -11.75 -7.26
CA GLY A 76 7.94 -12.31 -7.78
C GLY A 76 6.83 -12.43 -6.73
N GLY A 77 7.05 -11.96 -5.50
CA GLY A 77 6.10 -12.10 -4.40
C GLY A 77 6.70 -11.86 -3.01
N GLY A 78 5.91 -12.18 -1.99
CA GLY A 78 6.27 -12.08 -0.57
C GLY A 78 5.10 -12.49 0.30
N ARG A 79 5.01 -11.95 1.53
CA ARG A 79 3.90 -12.25 2.44
C ARG A 79 3.26 -10.99 2.98
N VAL A 80 1.96 -11.07 3.27
CA VAL A 80 1.22 -10.05 4.00
C VAL A 80 0.62 -10.65 5.26
N VAL A 81 0.87 -10.00 6.40
CA VAL A 81 0.29 -10.36 7.69
C VAL A 81 -0.79 -9.34 8.03
N ARG A 82 -2.04 -9.80 8.17
CA ARG A 82 -3.19 -8.96 8.50
C ARG A 82 -4.07 -9.67 9.51
N ARG A 83 -4.44 -8.98 10.60
CA ARG A 83 -5.25 -9.55 11.70
C ARG A 83 -4.71 -10.90 12.19
N GLY A 84 -3.39 -11.01 12.32
CA GLY A 84 -2.70 -12.23 12.75
C GLY A 84 -2.64 -13.36 11.71
N LYS A 85 -3.21 -13.18 10.51
CA LYS A 85 -3.18 -14.17 9.43
C LYS A 85 -2.14 -13.80 8.38
N THR A 86 -1.38 -14.79 7.92
CA THR A 86 -0.38 -14.65 6.86
C THR A 86 -0.96 -15.12 5.54
N HIS A 87 -0.80 -14.31 4.49
CA HIS A 87 -1.20 -14.63 3.13
C HIS A 87 -0.03 -14.41 2.19
N ASP A 88 0.09 -15.27 1.17
CA ASP A 88 1.08 -15.09 0.12
C ASP A 88 0.67 -13.96 -0.81
N VAL A 89 1.66 -13.16 -1.20
CA VAL A 89 1.50 -12.11 -2.21
C VAL A 89 2.09 -12.65 -3.51
N VAL A 90 1.23 -12.80 -4.51
CA VAL A 90 1.60 -13.21 -5.87
C VAL A 90 1.29 -12.08 -6.85
N ASN A 91 2.04 -12.02 -7.95
CA ASN A 91 1.89 -11.01 -9.01
C ASN A 91 1.82 -9.55 -8.49
N PRO A 92 2.81 -9.09 -7.70
CA PRO A 92 2.79 -7.75 -7.13
C PRO A 92 2.86 -6.66 -8.22
N GLY A 93 1.81 -5.86 -8.32
CA GLY A 93 1.72 -4.73 -9.24
C GLY A 93 1.34 -3.44 -8.52
N TRP A 94 1.44 -2.33 -9.24
CA TRP A 94 0.80 -1.09 -8.83
C TRP A 94 0.01 -0.54 -10.01
N SER A 95 -1.11 0.09 -9.71
CA SER A 95 -1.89 0.85 -10.66
C SER A 95 -2.17 2.22 -10.06
N ALA A 96 -2.19 3.26 -10.88
CA ALA A 96 -2.77 4.52 -10.44
C ALA A 96 -4.24 4.28 -10.05
N ALA A 97 -4.72 4.97 -9.03
CA ALA A 97 -6.15 4.96 -8.71
C ALA A 97 -6.91 5.47 -9.94
N THR A 98 -7.52 4.54 -10.68
CA THR A 98 -8.32 4.91 -11.85
C THR A 98 -9.61 5.46 -11.28
N ARG A 99 -10.01 6.69 -11.66
CA ARG A 99 -11.33 7.21 -11.27
C ARG A 99 -12.37 6.15 -11.66
N PRO A 100 -13.31 5.79 -10.78
CA PRO A 100 -14.41 4.94 -11.20
C PRO A 100 -15.07 5.63 -12.39
N ARG A 101 -15.27 4.91 -13.51
CA ARG A 101 -16.12 5.41 -14.59
C ARG A 101 -17.49 5.65 -13.95
N HIS A 102 -17.94 6.89 -14.04
CA HIS A 102 -19.21 7.34 -13.48
C HIS A 102 -20.34 6.43 -13.96
N TRP A 103 -21.20 6.00 -13.02
CA TRP A 103 -22.56 5.57 -13.30
C TRP A 103 -23.43 6.82 -13.43
#